data_AF-A0A2V8VJZ7-F1
#
_entry.id   AF-A0A2V8VJZ7-F1
#
_cell.length_a   1.000
_cell.length_b   1.000
_cell.length_c   1.000
_cell.angle_alpha   90.00
_cell.angle_beta   90.00
_cell.angle_gamma   90.00
#
_symmetry.space_group_name_H-M   'P 1'
#
loop_
_entity.id
_entity.type
_entity.pdbx_description
1 polymer ?
#
loop_
_entity_poly.entity_id
_entity_poly.type
_entity_poly.pdbx_seq_one_letter_code
_entity_poly.pdbx_strand_id
1 'polypeptide(L)'
;MCGIAGIVSLDRRPVDPREIGSMCSVMVHRGPDDEGLYAGSGAALGMRRLSIIDPARGRQPLCNEDGTIWAVCNGEIYNFKELRDDLERRGHSFCSGSDSETIVHLYEEFGRRCVERMRGMFAMALWDEGRRELLLARDRVGIKPLYYAVAGGRLVFASELKAILQLPDVERRLDWGAINHLFTFLSGGIDSSSVVATMARLSSGPVKTFSIGFDEKDYDELRYARLVAERFGTEHHELVVTPDVVDIVDDLAWFLDEPFGDSSAIPTYVVSRLASQF
;
A
#
# COMPACT_ATOMS: atom_id res chain seq x y z
N MET A 1 0.73 -6.14 0.15
CA MET A 1 1.19 -4.75 -0.03
C MET A 1 1.59 -4.19 1.32
N CYS A 2 2.67 -3.43 1.52
CA CYS A 2 3.05 -2.97 2.87
C CYS A 2 2.00 -2.06 3.55
N GLY A 3 1.83 -2.10 4.87
CA GLY A 3 0.96 -1.17 5.63
C GLY A 3 1.78 -0.17 6.44
N ILE A 4 1.48 1.13 6.31
CA ILE A 4 2.15 2.19 7.08
C ILE A 4 1.22 2.80 8.13
N ALA A 5 1.77 3.23 9.26
CA ALA A 5 1.08 3.95 10.31
C ALA A 5 2.00 4.98 10.96
N GLY A 6 1.43 6.01 11.60
CA GLY A 6 2.21 6.92 12.41
C GLY A 6 1.38 7.93 13.19
N ILE A 7 2.03 8.50 14.20
CA ILE A 7 1.49 9.51 15.09
C ILE A 7 2.53 10.63 15.21
N VAL A 8 2.08 11.86 15.04
CA VAL A 8 2.87 13.07 15.27
C VAL A 8 2.16 13.94 16.29
N SER A 9 2.86 14.30 17.36
CA SER A 9 2.32 15.21 18.37
C SER A 9 2.37 16.66 17.88
N LEU A 10 1.22 17.34 17.93
CA LEU A 10 1.10 18.76 17.61
C LEU A 10 1.27 19.65 18.85
N ASP A 11 1.07 19.08 20.05
CA ASP A 11 1.18 19.75 21.34
C ASP A 11 2.47 19.40 22.12
N ARG A 12 3.40 18.71 21.47
CA ARG A 12 4.71 18.25 22.00
C ARG A 12 4.62 17.24 23.14
N ARG A 13 3.50 16.56 23.31
CA ARG A 13 3.43 15.38 24.17
C ARG A 13 4.22 14.22 23.56
N PRO A 14 4.88 13.38 24.38
CA PRO A 14 5.48 12.14 23.90
C PRO A 14 4.44 11.24 23.24
N VAL A 15 4.84 10.55 22.18
CA VAL A 15 4.05 9.51 21.52
C VAL A 15 4.41 8.17 22.15
N ASP A 16 3.43 7.39 22.61
CA ASP A 16 3.69 6.05 23.15
C ASP A 16 3.92 5.07 21.99
N PRO A 17 5.11 4.44 21.86
CA PRO A 17 5.37 3.54 20.75
C PRO A 17 4.44 2.31 20.72
N ARG A 18 3.80 1.95 21.85
CA ARG A 18 2.80 0.88 21.90
C ARG A 18 1.54 1.20 21.10
N GLU A 19 1.20 2.48 20.96
CA GLU A 19 0.08 2.92 20.11
C GLU A 19 0.38 2.60 18.64
N ILE A 20 1.61 2.79 18.18
CA ILE A 20 2.00 2.37 16.82
C ILE A 20 1.94 0.85 16.67
N GLY A 21 2.39 0.12 17.69
CA GLY A 21 2.29 -1.35 17.70
C GLY A 21 0.86 -1.85 17.52
N SER A 22 -0.12 -1.25 18.19
CA SER A 22 -1.54 -1.63 18.02
C SER A 22 -2.09 -1.24 16.65
N MET A 23 -1.70 -0.09 16.10
CA MET A 23 -2.07 0.29 14.73
C MET A 23 -1.51 -0.71 13.69
N CYS A 24 -0.27 -1.14 13.85
CA CYS A 24 0.37 -2.07 12.93
C CYS A 24 -0.16 -3.51 13.02
N SER A 25 -0.60 -3.96 14.21
CA SER A 25 -1.05 -5.34 14.41
C SER A 25 -2.32 -5.69 13.62
N VAL A 26 -3.20 -4.71 13.37
CA VAL A 26 -4.41 -4.90 12.56
C VAL A 26 -4.17 -4.81 11.06
N MET A 27 -2.91 -4.57 10.63
CA MET A 27 -2.50 -4.50 9.22
C MET A 27 -1.53 -5.62 8.83
N VAL A 28 -1.44 -6.71 9.61
CA VAL A 28 -0.54 -7.85 9.31
C VAL A 28 -0.81 -8.45 7.93
N HIS A 29 -2.08 -8.53 7.52
CA HIS A 29 -2.49 -9.05 6.20
C HIS A 29 -1.89 -8.28 5.02
N ARG A 30 -1.57 -6.99 5.24
CA ARG A 30 -0.90 -6.16 4.24
C ARG A 30 0.56 -6.60 4.07
N GLY A 31 1.28 -6.62 5.18
CA GLY A 31 2.70 -6.92 5.23
C GLY A 31 3.03 -8.01 6.27
N PRO A 32 2.97 -9.29 5.86
CA PRO A 32 3.19 -10.41 6.76
C PRO A 32 4.68 -10.69 7.01
N ASP A 33 5.58 -10.21 6.16
CA ASP A 33 6.97 -10.67 6.13
C ASP A 33 7.86 -10.01 7.19
N ASP A 34 7.59 -8.75 7.51
CA ASP A 34 8.41 -7.99 8.46
C ASP A 34 7.62 -6.86 9.12
N GLU A 35 8.18 -6.33 10.20
CA GLU A 35 7.68 -5.14 10.86
C GLU A 35 8.80 -4.20 11.28
N GLY A 36 8.47 -2.93 11.44
CA GLY A 36 9.43 -1.95 11.90
C GLY A 36 8.76 -0.76 12.58
N LEU A 37 9.52 -0.15 13.47
CA LEU A 37 9.09 0.95 14.32
C LEU A 37 10.22 1.95 14.46
N TYR A 38 9.90 3.21 14.24
CA TYR A 38 10.71 4.35 14.65
C TYR A 38 9.94 5.10 15.74
N ALA A 39 10.65 5.48 16.79
CA ALA A 39 10.10 6.26 17.90
C ALA A 39 11.09 7.38 18.26
N GLY A 40 10.72 8.61 17.96
CA GLY A 40 11.55 9.80 18.20
C GLY A 40 10.84 10.89 18.99
N SER A 41 11.43 12.09 18.97
CA SER A 41 11.01 13.22 19.79
C SER A 41 9.78 13.97 19.25
N GLY A 42 8.62 13.31 19.31
CA GLY A 42 7.32 13.86 18.93
C GLY A 42 6.68 13.21 17.71
N ALA A 43 7.31 12.16 17.17
CA ALA A 43 6.74 11.32 16.14
C ALA A 43 7.08 9.85 16.39
N ALA A 44 6.17 8.97 15.98
CA ALA A 44 6.46 7.55 15.83
C ALA A 44 5.89 7.06 14.51
N LEU A 45 6.65 6.22 13.81
CA LEU A 45 6.31 5.67 12.49
C LEU A 45 6.38 4.15 12.56
N GLY A 46 5.40 3.47 11.98
CA GLY A 46 5.29 2.02 11.97
C GLY A 46 5.08 1.46 10.56
N MET A 47 5.55 0.23 10.36
CA MET A 47 5.45 -0.48 9.10
C MET A 47 5.11 -1.96 9.31
N ARG A 48 4.27 -2.51 8.43
CA ARG A 48 4.13 -3.94 8.11
C ARG A 48 4.57 -4.16 6.67
N ARG A 49 5.57 -5.00 6.42
CA ARG A 49 6.22 -5.12 5.11
C ARG A 49 5.79 -6.37 4.36
N LEU A 50 5.49 -6.22 3.06
CA LEU A 50 5.51 -7.30 2.08
C LEU A 50 6.78 -7.10 1.22
N SER A 51 7.68 -8.06 1.24
CA SER A 51 9.06 -7.93 0.76
C SER A 51 9.16 -8.23 -0.73
N ILE A 52 8.93 -7.22 -1.58
CA ILE A 52 8.98 -7.37 -3.05
C ILE A 52 10.37 -7.02 -3.63
N ILE A 53 10.86 -5.81 -3.34
CA ILE A 53 12.17 -5.33 -3.82
C ILE A 53 13.15 -5.30 -2.64
N ASP A 54 14.36 -5.83 -2.88
CA ASP A 54 15.43 -5.99 -1.89
C ASP A 54 14.93 -6.61 -0.56
N PRO A 55 14.56 -7.90 -0.55
CA PRO A 55 14.03 -8.55 0.64
C PRO A 55 15.00 -8.50 1.83
N ALA A 56 16.31 -8.48 1.58
CA ALA A 56 17.34 -8.58 2.61
C ALA A 56 17.65 -7.26 3.32
N ARG A 57 17.60 -6.11 2.62
CA ARG A 57 18.03 -4.82 3.18
C ARG A 57 16.99 -3.70 3.10
N GLY A 58 15.87 -3.89 2.40
CA GLY A 58 14.80 -2.90 2.29
C GLY A 58 13.90 -2.76 3.52
N ARG A 59 14.45 -2.93 4.73
CA ARG A 59 13.71 -2.76 5.99
C ARG A 59 13.26 -1.31 6.16
N GLN A 60 12.08 -1.13 6.72
CA GLN A 60 11.51 0.19 6.99
C GLN A 60 11.04 0.24 8.45
N PRO A 61 11.04 1.39 9.14
CA PRO A 61 11.39 2.73 8.63
C PRO A 61 12.84 2.86 8.16
N LEU A 62 13.03 3.56 7.03
CA LEU A 62 14.34 3.88 6.46
C LEU A 62 14.80 5.22 7.00
N CYS A 63 16.12 5.41 7.13
CA CYS A 63 16.70 6.70 7.49
C CYS A 63 17.79 7.14 6.50
N ASN A 64 18.06 8.45 6.47
CA ASN A 64 19.23 8.99 5.80
C ASN A 64 20.52 8.67 6.58
N GLU A 65 21.67 9.07 6.05
CA GLU A 65 23.00 8.68 6.52
C GLU A 65 23.30 9.10 7.96
N ASP A 66 22.69 10.20 8.42
CA ASP A 66 22.89 10.75 9.76
C ASP A 66 21.74 10.43 10.74
N GLY A 67 20.71 9.70 10.28
CA GLY A 67 19.59 9.25 11.11
C GLY A 67 18.65 10.37 11.56
N THR A 68 18.61 11.51 10.87
CA THR A 68 17.76 12.66 11.22
C THR A 68 16.44 12.71 10.43
N ILE A 69 16.37 12.00 9.30
CA ILE A 69 15.19 11.92 8.44
C ILE A 69 14.76 10.45 8.36
N TRP A 70 13.49 10.19 8.63
CA TRP A 70 12.92 8.84 8.68
C TRP A 70 11.73 8.72 7.74
N ALA A 71 11.62 7.62 7.00
CA ALA A 71 10.51 7.40 6.07
C ALA A 71 9.92 5.99 6.16
N VAL A 72 8.62 5.90 5.93
CA VAL A 72 7.88 4.66 5.63
C VAL A 72 7.10 4.84 4.33
N CYS A 73 7.04 3.79 3.51
CA CYS A 73 6.41 3.80 2.20
C CYS A 73 5.69 2.48 1.92
N ASN A 74 4.39 2.58 1.67
CA ASN A 74 3.61 1.53 1.03
C ASN A 74 3.55 1.80 -0.46
N GLY A 75 4.31 1.07 -1.26
CA GLY A 75 4.27 1.17 -2.71
C GLY A 75 5.63 0.99 -3.36
N GLU A 76 5.72 1.48 -4.59
CA GLU A 76 6.85 1.26 -5.48
C GLU A 76 7.17 2.57 -6.23
N ILE A 77 8.43 3.02 -6.14
CA ILE A 77 8.97 4.14 -6.92
C ILE A 77 9.64 3.56 -8.17
N TYR A 78 8.91 3.50 -9.28
CA TYR A 78 9.36 2.84 -10.51
C TYR A 78 10.64 3.43 -11.11
N ASN A 79 10.83 4.75 -11.00
CA ASN A 79 12.02 5.42 -11.51
C ASN A 79 13.16 5.51 -10.48
N PHE A 80 13.16 4.71 -9.40
CA PHE A 80 14.16 4.80 -8.33
C PHE A 80 15.61 4.62 -8.80
N LYS A 81 15.86 3.83 -9.85
CA LYS A 81 17.21 3.66 -10.41
C LYS A 81 17.77 4.96 -10.99
N GLU A 82 16.95 5.64 -11.81
CA GLU A 82 17.30 6.96 -12.37
C GLU A 82 17.52 8.00 -11.25
N LEU A 83 16.64 7.98 -10.23
CA LEU A 83 16.74 8.90 -9.09
C LEU A 83 17.99 8.63 -8.25
N ARG A 84 18.30 7.36 -7.97
CA ARG A 84 19.52 6.95 -7.27
C ARG A 84 20.76 7.40 -8.02
N ASP A 85 20.85 7.13 -9.32
CA ASP A 85 22.02 7.52 -10.13
C ASP A 85 22.24 9.05 -10.13
N ASP A 86 21.18 9.85 -10.04
CA ASP A 86 21.30 11.31 -9.88
C ASP A 86 21.75 11.72 -8.47
N LEU A 87 21.20 11.09 -7.43
CA LEU A 87 21.53 11.37 -6.04
C LEU A 87 22.97 10.93 -5.68
N GLU A 88 23.41 9.77 -6.14
CA GLU A 88 24.80 9.30 -5.95
C GLU A 88 25.79 10.26 -6.63
N ARG A 89 25.46 10.80 -7.81
CA ARG A 89 26.27 11.84 -8.48
C ARG A 89 26.30 13.17 -7.71
N ARG A 90 25.29 13.43 -6.88
CA ARG A 90 25.23 14.59 -5.98
C ARG A 90 25.91 14.35 -4.63
N GLY A 91 26.34 13.11 -4.36
CA GLY A 91 27.11 12.74 -3.16
C GLY A 91 26.33 11.98 -2.09
N HIS A 92 25.07 11.62 -2.32
CA HIS A 92 24.30 10.78 -1.39
C HIS A 92 24.83 9.35 -1.37
N SER A 93 24.77 8.71 -0.20
CA SER A 93 25.25 7.35 0.04
C SER A 93 24.11 6.45 0.51
N PHE A 94 23.78 5.44 -0.30
CA PHE A 94 22.72 4.49 0.00
C PHE A 94 23.22 3.26 0.76
N CYS A 95 22.45 2.77 1.71
CA CYS A 95 22.71 1.58 2.54
C CYS A 95 21.86 0.35 2.15
N SER A 96 20.78 0.52 1.40
CA SER A 96 19.95 -0.55 0.84
C SER A 96 19.94 -0.51 -0.70
N GLY A 97 19.29 -1.49 -1.33
CA GLY A 97 18.91 -1.46 -2.75
C GLY A 97 17.42 -1.20 -2.96
N SER A 98 16.69 -0.84 -1.89
CA SER A 98 15.26 -0.55 -1.95
C SER A 98 14.99 0.75 -2.70
N ASP A 99 13.91 0.76 -3.46
CA ASP A 99 13.35 1.94 -4.08
C ASP A 99 12.96 3.01 -3.04
N SER A 100 12.42 2.57 -1.90
CA SER A 100 11.92 3.46 -0.83
C SER A 100 13.02 4.30 -0.16
N GLU A 101 14.28 3.87 -0.20
CA GLU A 101 15.39 4.66 0.34
C GLU A 101 15.64 5.94 -0.45
N THR A 102 15.27 5.98 -1.74
CA THR A 102 15.36 7.22 -2.52
C THR A 102 14.54 8.36 -1.93
N ILE A 103 13.52 8.07 -1.12
CA ILE A 103 12.64 9.07 -0.51
C ILE A 103 13.42 10.01 0.42
N VAL A 104 14.25 9.47 1.31
CA VAL A 104 14.96 10.28 2.31
C VAL A 104 15.97 11.19 1.62
N HIS A 105 16.74 10.67 0.68
CA HIS A 105 17.73 11.45 -0.07
C HIS A 105 17.12 12.47 -1.04
N LEU A 106 15.99 12.15 -1.70
CA LEU A 106 15.27 13.15 -2.49
C LEU A 106 14.77 14.30 -1.62
N TYR A 107 14.33 14.00 -0.39
CA TYR A 107 13.87 15.04 0.53
C TYR A 107 15.04 15.89 1.03
N GLU A 108 16.22 15.32 1.27
CA GLU A 108 17.43 16.10 1.57
C GLU A 108 17.76 17.11 0.47
N GLU A 109 17.73 16.66 -0.79
CA GLU A 109 18.12 17.50 -1.94
C GLU A 109 17.02 18.50 -2.37
N PHE A 110 15.75 18.08 -2.34
CA PHE A 110 14.64 18.85 -2.94
C PHE A 110 13.56 19.29 -1.93
N GLY A 111 13.72 18.94 -0.65
CA GLY A 111 12.71 19.16 0.38
C GLY A 111 11.36 18.53 0.01
N ARG A 112 10.26 19.21 0.35
CA ARG A 112 8.88 18.74 0.10
C ARG A 112 8.57 18.50 -1.38
N ARG A 113 9.34 19.10 -2.31
CA ARG A 113 9.18 18.92 -3.75
C ARG A 113 9.78 17.62 -4.27
N CYS A 114 10.42 16.82 -3.42
CA CYS A 114 10.87 15.46 -3.75
C CYS A 114 9.77 14.63 -4.43
N VAL A 115 8.52 14.80 -3.98
CA VAL A 115 7.35 14.07 -4.49
C VAL A 115 7.08 14.29 -5.97
N GLU A 116 7.46 15.44 -6.52
CA GLU A 116 7.24 15.76 -7.93
C GLU A 116 8.08 14.87 -8.87
N ARG A 117 9.21 14.37 -8.36
CA ARG A 117 10.18 13.55 -9.12
C ARG A 117 9.88 12.06 -9.07
N MET A 118 9.04 11.63 -8.14
CA MET A 118 8.69 10.22 -7.99
C MET A 118 7.64 9.81 -9.05
N ARG A 119 7.89 8.69 -9.72
CA ARG A 119 6.95 8.01 -10.61
C ARG A 119 6.68 6.63 -10.04
N GLY A 120 5.45 6.37 -9.64
CA GLY A 120 5.13 5.18 -8.87
C GLY A 120 3.70 5.15 -8.40
N MET A 121 3.35 4.06 -7.73
CA MET A 121 2.17 3.96 -6.87
C MET A 121 2.66 3.93 -5.44
N PHE A 122 2.34 4.91 -4.62
CA PHE A 122 2.89 5.00 -3.27
C PHE A 122 1.99 5.80 -2.33
N ALA A 123 2.02 5.41 -1.06
CA ALA A 123 1.65 6.22 0.07
C ALA A 123 2.87 6.27 0.99
N MET A 124 3.35 7.46 1.32
CA MET A 124 4.53 7.64 2.16
C MET A 124 4.27 8.59 3.32
N ALA A 125 5.03 8.37 4.39
CA ALA A 125 5.23 9.32 5.46
C ALA A 125 6.73 9.51 5.68
N LEU A 126 7.16 10.76 5.75
CA LEU A 126 8.53 11.15 6.10
C LEU A 126 8.50 12.10 7.30
N TRP A 127 9.35 11.83 8.28
CA TRP A 127 9.56 12.65 9.46
C TRP A 127 10.97 13.23 9.44
N ASP A 128 11.07 14.55 9.49
CA ASP A 128 12.31 15.29 9.63
C ASP A 128 12.44 15.77 11.08
N GLU A 129 13.38 15.19 11.84
CA GLU A 129 13.58 15.54 13.25
C GLU A 129 14.06 16.97 13.44
N GLY A 130 15.00 17.41 12.60
CA GLY A 130 15.63 18.72 12.71
C GLY A 130 14.63 19.84 12.48
N ARG A 131 13.73 19.67 11.52
CA ARG A 131 12.69 20.64 11.17
C ARG A 131 11.38 20.41 11.92
N ARG A 132 11.22 19.24 12.55
CA ARG A 132 9.97 18.77 13.16
C ARG A 132 8.81 18.80 12.17
N GLU A 133 9.07 18.35 10.95
CA GLU A 133 8.11 18.36 9.85
C GLU A 133 7.70 16.93 9.46
N LEU A 134 6.39 16.71 9.35
CA LEU A 134 5.83 15.52 8.73
C LEU A 134 5.46 15.83 7.28
N LEU A 135 5.94 15.02 6.35
CA LEU A 135 5.48 15.00 4.96
C LEU A 135 4.68 13.72 4.71
N LEU A 136 3.38 13.88 4.44
CA LEU A 136 2.53 12.81 3.94
C LEU A 136 2.28 13.01 2.45
N ALA A 137 2.42 11.96 1.66
CA ALA A 137 2.16 12.03 0.22
C ALA A 137 1.54 10.73 -0.30
N ARG A 138 0.65 10.88 -1.29
CA ARG A 138 0.15 9.79 -2.13
C ARG A 138 0.60 10.01 -3.57
N ASP A 139 0.60 8.94 -4.35
CA ASP A 139 0.76 9.02 -5.79
C ASP A 139 -0.36 9.84 -6.46
N ARG A 140 -0.14 10.21 -7.73
CA ARG A 140 -0.93 11.21 -8.46
C ARG A 140 -2.43 10.92 -8.55
N VAL A 141 -2.82 9.65 -8.48
CA VAL A 141 -4.23 9.24 -8.57
C VAL A 141 -4.70 8.49 -7.33
N GLY A 142 -3.85 8.40 -6.30
CA GLY A 142 -4.18 7.78 -5.03
C GLY A 142 -4.31 6.25 -5.10
N ILE A 143 -3.47 5.56 -5.88
CA ILE A 143 -3.50 4.09 -5.99
C ILE A 143 -3.29 3.44 -4.61
N LYS A 144 -2.34 3.93 -3.83
CA LYS A 144 -2.10 3.41 -2.48
C LYS A 144 -2.92 4.19 -1.44
N PRO A 145 -3.62 3.52 -0.52
CA PRO A 145 -4.45 4.19 0.47
C PRO A 145 -3.60 4.86 1.56
N LEU A 146 -4.05 6.02 1.99
CA LEU A 146 -3.51 6.78 3.13
C LEU A 146 -4.63 7.62 3.73
N TYR A 147 -4.97 7.30 4.97
CA TYR A 147 -5.96 8.00 5.77
C TYR A 147 -5.25 8.78 6.87
N TYR A 148 -5.87 9.87 7.32
CA TYR A 148 -5.38 10.62 8.46
C TYR A 148 -6.53 11.20 9.29
N ALA A 149 -6.23 11.48 10.55
CA ALA A 149 -7.11 12.17 11.49
C ALA A 149 -6.29 13.15 12.33
N VAL A 150 -6.95 14.21 12.81
CA VAL A 150 -6.39 15.10 13.83
C VAL A 150 -7.26 14.96 15.07
N ALA A 151 -6.68 14.42 16.14
CA ALA A 151 -7.39 14.09 17.36
C ALA A 151 -6.46 14.18 18.58
N GLY A 152 -6.99 14.62 19.72
CA GLY A 152 -6.24 14.64 20.99
C GLY A 152 -4.93 15.45 20.96
N GLY A 153 -4.81 16.47 20.11
CA GLY A 153 -3.57 17.25 19.93
C GLY A 153 -2.50 16.54 19.10
N ARG A 154 -2.89 15.53 18.30
CA ARG A 154 -2.00 14.71 17.48
C ARG A 154 -2.54 14.62 16.05
N LEU A 155 -1.64 14.43 15.10
CA LEU A 155 -1.97 13.96 13.76
C LEU A 155 -1.65 12.47 13.70
N VAL A 156 -2.63 11.67 13.28
CA VAL A 156 -2.54 10.22 13.16
C VAL A 156 -2.79 9.85 11.71
N PHE A 157 -2.03 8.89 11.17
CA PHE A 157 -2.26 8.40 9.81
C PHE A 157 -2.03 6.90 9.71
N ALA A 158 -2.67 6.27 8.74
CA ALA A 158 -2.42 4.87 8.40
C ALA A 158 -2.87 4.52 6.98
N SER A 159 -2.45 3.35 6.48
CA SER A 159 -2.94 2.79 5.22
C SER A 159 -4.40 2.32 5.28
N GLU A 160 -4.95 2.10 6.48
CA GLU A 160 -6.28 1.52 6.71
C GLU A 160 -6.96 2.24 7.88
N LEU A 161 -8.28 2.48 7.78
CA LEU A 161 -9.02 3.21 8.81
C LEU A 161 -9.02 2.45 10.14
N LYS A 162 -9.14 1.11 10.10
CA LYS A 162 -9.12 0.27 11.30
C LYS A 162 -7.86 0.41 12.14
N ALA A 163 -6.73 0.79 11.53
CA ALA A 163 -5.50 1.10 12.25
C ALA A 163 -5.64 2.41 13.06
N ILE A 164 -6.15 3.48 12.45
CA ILE A 164 -6.41 4.75 13.14
C ILE A 164 -7.41 4.55 14.29
N LEU A 165 -8.43 3.72 14.08
CA LEU A 165 -9.48 3.45 15.07
C LEU A 165 -9.02 2.60 16.27
N GLN A 166 -7.76 2.13 16.29
CA GLN A 166 -7.15 1.55 17.49
C GLN A 166 -6.88 2.59 18.58
N LEU A 167 -6.82 3.87 18.21
CA LEU A 167 -6.55 4.95 19.17
C LEU A 167 -7.86 5.45 19.80
N PRO A 168 -7.91 5.55 21.14
CA PRO A 168 -9.13 5.95 21.86
C PRO A 168 -9.53 7.40 21.60
N ASP A 169 -8.56 8.24 21.23
CA ASP A 169 -8.77 9.68 21.02
C ASP A 169 -9.51 9.96 19.69
N VAL A 170 -9.62 8.98 18.80
CA VAL A 170 -10.27 9.14 17.48
C VAL A 170 -11.75 8.76 17.59
N GLU A 171 -12.63 9.74 17.35
CA GLU A 171 -14.07 9.53 17.36
C GLU A 171 -14.52 8.64 16.19
N ARG A 172 -15.35 7.63 16.50
CA ARG A 172 -15.95 6.72 15.52
C ARG A 172 -17.28 7.29 15.03
N ARG A 173 -17.24 8.17 14.02
CA ARG A 173 -18.44 8.77 13.42
C ARG A 173 -18.49 8.51 11.93
N LEU A 174 -19.63 8.01 11.45
CA LEU A 174 -19.88 7.84 10.02
C LEU A 174 -20.21 9.18 9.37
N ASP A 175 -19.64 9.41 8.19
CA ASP A 175 -20.05 10.47 7.27
C ASP A 175 -20.98 9.88 6.21
N TRP A 176 -22.28 10.09 6.39
CA TRP A 176 -23.30 9.59 5.47
C TRP A 176 -23.20 10.19 4.07
N GLY A 177 -22.61 11.38 3.92
CA GLY A 177 -22.35 12.01 2.62
C GLY A 177 -21.23 11.30 1.87
N ALA A 178 -20.14 10.95 2.57
CA ALA A 178 -19.04 10.19 1.99
C ALA A 178 -19.47 8.77 1.59
N ILE A 179 -20.28 8.11 2.42
CA ILE A 179 -20.87 6.80 2.13
C ILE A 179 -21.68 6.82 0.82
N ASN A 180 -22.42 7.89 0.56
CA ASN A 180 -23.23 8.01 -0.66
C ASN A 180 -22.38 8.07 -1.94
N HIS A 181 -21.17 8.65 -1.88
CA HIS A 181 -20.24 8.71 -3.03
C HIS A 181 -19.50 7.40 -3.31
N LEU A 182 -19.46 6.50 -2.33
CA LEU A 182 -18.77 5.22 -2.45
C LEU A 182 -19.56 4.20 -3.29
N PHE A 183 -20.89 4.30 -3.29
CA PHE A 183 -21.78 3.34 -3.98
C PHE A 183 -21.93 3.56 -5.50
N THR A 184 -21.03 4.29 -6.18
CA THR A 184 -21.25 4.78 -7.56
C THR A 184 -20.21 4.42 -8.63
N PHE A 185 -19.44 3.33 -8.54
CA PHE A 185 -18.41 2.98 -9.56
C PHE A 185 -18.48 1.52 -10.06
N LEU A 186 -18.18 1.28 -11.35
CA LEU A 186 -18.19 -0.04 -12.05
C LEU A 186 -17.28 -0.07 -13.33
N SER A 187 -16.46 -1.12 -13.53
CA SER A 187 -16.44 -2.05 -14.71
C SER A 187 -15.08 -2.73 -15.02
N GLY A 188 -15.15 -3.93 -15.67
CA GLY A 188 -14.02 -4.78 -16.08
C GLY A 188 -13.87 -4.90 -17.61
N GLY A 189 -12.78 -4.36 -18.16
CA GLY A 189 -12.54 -4.29 -19.60
C GLY A 189 -11.10 -4.62 -20.03
N ILE A 190 -10.78 -4.22 -21.27
CA ILE A 190 -9.51 -4.38 -22.02
C ILE A 190 -8.21 -4.08 -21.25
N ASP A 191 -8.32 -3.39 -20.12
CA ASP A 191 -7.22 -2.94 -19.28
C ASP A 191 -6.43 -4.13 -18.71
N SER A 192 -7.11 -5.12 -18.13
CA SER A 192 -6.46 -6.30 -17.53
C SER A 192 -5.71 -7.14 -18.57
N SER A 193 -6.30 -7.28 -19.77
CA SER A 193 -5.70 -8.01 -20.89
C SER A 193 -4.40 -7.36 -21.40
N SER A 194 -4.34 -6.02 -21.37
CA SER A 194 -3.16 -5.27 -21.81
C SER A 194 -1.98 -5.39 -20.84
N VAL A 195 -2.28 -5.48 -19.54
CA VAL A 195 -1.27 -5.74 -18.50
C VAL A 195 -0.61 -7.10 -18.69
N VAL A 196 -1.40 -8.17 -18.86
CA VAL A 196 -0.87 -9.54 -19.03
C VAL A 196 0.02 -9.65 -20.28
N ALA A 197 -0.41 -9.07 -21.41
CA ALA A 197 0.36 -9.08 -22.65
C ALA A 197 1.73 -8.41 -22.52
N THR A 198 1.83 -7.37 -21.69
CA THR A 198 3.07 -6.64 -21.43
C THR A 198 3.99 -7.44 -20.51
N MET A 199 3.45 -7.98 -19.41
CA MET A 199 4.21 -8.81 -18.47
C MET A 199 4.83 -10.04 -19.14
N ALA A 200 4.06 -10.75 -19.97
CA ALA A 200 4.53 -11.94 -20.67
C ALA A 200 5.69 -11.66 -21.65
N ARG A 201 5.75 -10.47 -22.24
CA ARG A 201 6.84 -10.07 -23.16
C ARG A 201 8.14 -9.69 -22.45
N LEU A 202 8.02 -9.22 -21.21
CA LEU A 202 9.16 -8.71 -20.43
C LEU A 202 9.71 -9.74 -19.43
N SER A 203 8.91 -10.75 -19.07
CA SER A 203 9.29 -11.82 -18.16
C SER A 203 10.19 -12.87 -18.85
N SER A 204 11.16 -13.42 -18.12
CA SER A 204 12.01 -14.52 -18.57
C SER A 204 11.39 -15.92 -18.38
N GLY A 205 10.19 -16.00 -17.82
CA GLY A 205 9.44 -17.23 -17.59
C GLY A 205 7.92 -17.01 -17.60
N PRO A 206 7.12 -18.10 -17.55
CA PRO A 206 5.66 -18.02 -17.56
C PRO A 206 5.14 -17.10 -16.45
N VAL A 207 4.32 -16.12 -16.81
CA VAL A 207 3.62 -15.28 -15.83
C VAL A 207 2.50 -16.13 -15.22
N LYS A 208 2.32 -16.09 -13.90
CA LYS A 208 1.15 -16.69 -13.25
C LYS A 208 -0.06 -15.78 -13.43
N THR A 209 -1.18 -16.33 -13.88
CA THR A 209 -2.43 -15.58 -14.09
C THR A 209 -3.57 -16.29 -13.37
N PHE A 210 -4.43 -15.52 -12.73
CA PHE A 210 -5.55 -16.04 -11.93
C PHE A 210 -6.86 -15.46 -12.45
N SER A 211 -7.90 -16.26 -12.58
CA SER A 211 -9.22 -15.80 -13.02
C SER A 211 -10.34 -16.47 -12.26
N ILE A 212 -11.41 -15.71 -12.04
CA ILE A 212 -12.62 -16.17 -11.37
C ILE A 212 -13.72 -16.27 -12.41
N GLY A 213 -14.41 -17.42 -12.40
CA GLY A 213 -15.64 -17.61 -13.15
C GLY A 213 -16.84 -17.74 -12.21
N PHE A 214 -18.02 -17.64 -12.81
CA PHE A 214 -19.30 -17.87 -12.16
C PHE A 214 -20.05 -18.97 -12.92
N ASP A 215 -20.98 -19.67 -12.27
CA ASP A 215 -21.80 -20.68 -12.94
C ASP A 215 -22.75 -20.04 -13.98
N GLU A 216 -23.10 -18.77 -13.78
CA GLU A 216 -23.87 -17.98 -14.73
C GLU A 216 -23.01 -17.56 -15.94
N LYS A 217 -23.28 -18.18 -17.09
CA LYS A 217 -22.55 -17.96 -18.36
C LYS A 217 -22.43 -16.50 -18.81
N ASP A 218 -23.39 -15.65 -18.45
CA ASP A 218 -23.40 -14.24 -18.84
C ASP A 218 -22.37 -13.40 -18.05
N TYR A 219 -21.86 -13.93 -16.94
CA TYR A 219 -20.84 -13.33 -16.09
C TYR A 219 -19.50 -14.09 -16.12
N ASP A 220 -19.41 -15.19 -16.89
CA ASP A 220 -18.21 -16.03 -17.00
C ASP A 220 -17.27 -15.54 -18.11
N GLU A 221 -16.15 -14.92 -17.70
CA GLU A 221 -15.09 -14.49 -18.59
C GLU A 221 -13.95 -15.51 -18.75
N LEU A 222 -14.02 -16.69 -18.11
CA LEU A 222 -12.94 -17.68 -18.10
C LEU A 222 -12.55 -18.11 -19.52
N ARG A 223 -13.49 -18.18 -20.45
CA ARG A 223 -13.18 -18.45 -21.86
C ARG A 223 -12.19 -17.44 -22.44
N TYR A 224 -12.38 -16.15 -22.15
CA TYR A 224 -11.49 -15.10 -22.66
C TYR A 224 -10.14 -15.11 -21.92
N ALA A 225 -10.15 -15.36 -20.60
CA ALA A 225 -8.94 -15.53 -19.82
C ALA A 225 -8.07 -16.68 -20.35
N ARG A 226 -8.66 -17.86 -20.66
CA ARG A 226 -7.98 -19.00 -21.30
C ARG A 226 -7.33 -18.65 -22.63
N LEU A 227 -8.03 -17.90 -23.49
CA LEU A 227 -7.48 -17.48 -24.78
C LEU A 227 -6.23 -16.60 -24.61
N VAL A 228 -6.23 -15.69 -23.63
CA VAL A 228 -5.06 -14.86 -23.30
C VAL A 228 -3.93 -15.70 -22.71
N ALA A 229 -4.27 -16.60 -21.78
CA ALA A 229 -3.32 -17.48 -21.11
C ALA A 229 -2.59 -18.40 -22.10
N GLU A 230 -3.33 -19.06 -23.00
CA GLU A 230 -2.79 -19.92 -24.07
C GLU A 230 -1.90 -19.12 -25.01
N ARG A 231 -2.35 -17.93 -25.43
CA ARG A 231 -1.60 -17.06 -26.36
C ARG A 231 -0.25 -16.63 -25.80
N PHE A 232 -0.15 -16.43 -24.49
CA PHE A 232 1.06 -15.92 -23.84
C PHE A 232 1.81 -16.96 -23.00
N GLY A 233 1.35 -18.22 -23.01
CA GLY A 233 2.01 -19.32 -22.30
C GLY A 233 2.09 -19.11 -20.79
N THR A 234 1.04 -18.55 -20.17
CA THR A 234 1.00 -18.27 -18.73
C THR A 234 0.74 -19.54 -17.93
N GLU A 235 1.24 -19.61 -16.69
CA GLU A 235 0.79 -20.62 -15.71
C GLU A 235 -0.56 -20.17 -15.15
N HIS A 236 -1.65 -20.65 -15.76
CA HIS A 236 -3.01 -20.16 -15.50
C HIS A 236 -3.76 -20.99 -14.46
N HIS A 237 -4.37 -20.30 -13.50
CA HIS A 237 -5.18 -20.88 -12.43
C HIS A 237 -6.58 -20.30 -12.46
N GLU A 238 -7.59 -21.16 -12.34
CA GLU A 238 -9.00 -20.76 -12.39
C GLU A 238 -9.76 -21.27 -11.18
N LEU A 239 -10.73 -20.48 -10.72
CA LEU A 239 -11.66 -20.89 -9.67
C LEU A 239 -13.07 -20.41 -10.01
N VAL A 240 -14.03 -21.33 -10.02
CA VAL A 240 -15.45 -21.00 -10.17
C VAL A 240 -16.04 -20.76 -8.79
N VAL A 241 -16.63 -19.58 -8.58
CA VAL A 241 -17.25 -19.18 -7.31
C VAL A 241 -18.75 -19.42 -7.39
N THR A 242 -19.30 -20.04 -6.35
CA THR A 242 -20.75 -20.25 -6.21
C THR A 242 -21.38 -19.16 -5.33
N PRO A 243 -22.69 -18.90 -5.43
CA PRO A 243 -23.33 -17.71 -4.84
C PRO A 243 -23.44 -17.70 -3.31
N ASP A 244 -23.10 -18.80 -2.61
CA ASP A 244 -23.21 -18.87 -1.15
C ASP A 244 -21.97 -18.25 -0.48
N VAL A 245 -21.93 -16.91 -0.51
CA VAL A 245 -20.79 -16.09 -0.05
C VAL A 245 -21.17 -15.19 1.13
N VAL A 246 -22.21 -15.54 1.89
CA VAL A 246 -22.67 -14.75 3.04
C VAL A 246 -21.53 -14.51 4.04
N ASP A 247 -20.71 -15.53 4.29
CA ASP A 247 -19.58 -15.45 5.21
C ASP A 247 -18.42 -14.57 4.69
N ILE A 248 -18.39 -14.24 3.39
CA ILE A 248 -17.36 -13.35 2.80
C ILE A 248 -17.65 -11.88 3.10
N VAL A 249 -18.89 -11.51 3.42
CA VAL A 249 -19.28 -10.11 3.64
C VAL A 249 -18.53 -9.50 4.83
N ASP A 250 -18.37 -10.25 5.92
CA ASP A 250 -17.64 -9.79 7.11
C ASP A 250 -16.14 -9.59 6.80
N ASP A 251 -15.54 -10.51 6.03
CA ASP A 251 -14.16 -10.37 5.55
C ASP A 251 -14.00 -9.14 4.65
N LEU A 252 -14.92 -8.93 3.71
CA LEU A 252 -14.89 -7.77 2.81
C LEU A 252 -15.01 -6.46 3.57
N ALA A 253 -15.97 -6.38 4.50
CA ALA A 253 -16.12 -5.21 5.37
C ALA A 253 -14.85 -4.95 6.18
N TRP A 254 -14.21 -6.01 6.66
CA TRP A 254 -12.94 -5.91 7.37
C TRP A 254 -11.82 -5.40 6.46
N PHE A 255 -11.58 -6.00 5.29
CA PHE A 255 -10.44 -5.65 4.43
C PHE A 255 -10.58 -4.30 3.73
N LEU A 256 -11.81 -3.91 3.37
CA LEU A 256 -12.06 -2.67 2.64
C LEU A 256 -12.14 -1.45 3.56
N ASP A 257 -12.41 -1.64 4.85
CA ASP A 257 -12.68 -0.57 5.83
C ASP A 257 -13.92 0.29 5.51
N GLU A 258 -14.66 -0.05 4.45
CA GLU A 258 -15.79 0.72 3.97
C GLU A 258 -16.83 -0.19 3.28
N PRO A 259 -18.11 0.23 3.25
CA PRO A 259 -19.15 -0.50 2.53
C PRO A 259 -18.91 -0.43 1.02
N PHE A 260 -18.40 -1.52 0.42
CA PHE A 260 -18.12 -1.55 -1.01
C PHE A 260 -19.20 -2.36 -1.75
N GLY A 261 -20.12 -1.64 -2.40
CA GLY A 261 -21.30 -2.23 -3.05
C GLY A 261 -21.08 -2.71 -4.49
N ASP A 262 -19.83 -2.82 -4.94
CA ASP A 262 -19.50 -3.30 -6.29
C ASP A 262 -19.42 -4.84 -6.30
N SER A 263 -20.09 -5.49 -7.25
CA SER A 263 -20.13 -6.95 -7.35
C SER A 263 -18.75 -7.59 -7.59
N SER A 264 -17.75 -6.83 -8.06
CA SER A 264 -16.37 -7.28 -8.22
C SER A 264 -15.62 -7.47 -6.90
N ALA A 265 -16.11 -6.91 -5.78
CA ALA A 265 -15.49 -7.06 -4.46
C ALA A 265 -15.26 -8.53 -4.09
N ILE A 266 -16.28 -9.36 -4.31
CA ILE A 266 -16.29 -10.78 -4.00
C ILE A 266 -15.28 -11.55 -4.87
N PRO A 267 -15.35 -11.53 -6.22
CA PRO A 267 -14.37 -12.23 -7.03
C PRO A 267 -12.95 -11.68 -6.85
N THR A 268 -12.75 -10.37 -6.63
CA THR A 268 -11.43 -9.79 -6.35
C THR A 268 -10.85 -10.29 -5.02
N TYR A 269 -11.67 -10.40 -3.97
CA TYR A 269 -11.23 -11.01 -2.72
C TYR A 269 -10.86 -12.49 -2.91
N VAL A 270 -11.73 -13.25 -3.57
CA VAL A 270 -11.50 -14.68 -3.79
C VAL A 270 -10.26 -14.95 -4.65
N VAL A 271 -10.04 -14.17 -5.72
CA VAL A 271 -8.85 -14.31 -6.57
C VAL A 271 -7.57 -13.93 -5.84
N SER A 272 -7.62 -12.88 -5.01
CA SER A 272 -6.47 -12.46 -4.19
C SER A 272 -6.13 -13.52 -3.15
N ARG A 273 -7.15 -14.12 -2.52
CA ARG A 273 -6.98 -15.23 -1.58
C ARG A 273 -6.38 -16.46 -2.26
N LEU A 274 -6.85 -16.81 -3.46
CA LEU A 274 -6.26 -17.88 -4.26
C LEU A 274 -4.79 -17.60 -4.60
N ALA A 275 -4.49 -16.40 -5.11
CA ALA A 275 -3.14 -16.01 -5.49
C ALA A 275 -2.16 -16.04 -4.31
N SER A 276 -2.62 -15.71 -3.10
CA SER A 276 -1.80 -15.74 -1.88
C SER A 276 -1.32 -17.13 -1.43
N GLN A 277 -1.86 -18.21 -2.01
CA GLN A 277 -1.48 -19.59 -1.70
C GLN A 277 -0.22 -20.07 -2.47
N PHE A 278 0.33 -19.23 -3.35
CA PHE A 278 1.42 -19.55 -4.26
C PHE A 278 2.62 -18.62 -4.09
#